data_AF-A0A1V1T2H9-F1
#
_entry.id   AF-A0A1V1T2H9-F1
#
_cell.length_a   1.000
_cell.length_b   1.000
_cell.length_c   1.000
_cell.angle_alpha   90.00
_cell.angle_beta   90.00
_cell.angle_gamma   90.00
#
_symmetry.space_group_name_H-M   'P 1'
#
loop_
_entity.id
_entity.type
_entity.pdbx_description
1 polymer ?
#
loop_
_entity_poly.entity_id
_entity_poly.type
_entity_poly.pdbx_seq_one_letter_code
_entity_poly.pdbx_strand_id
1 'polypeptide(L)'
;MRLGVMLPAMLIGPAGIILYGIVAEKSLHWVLYFVGGGLSYFAAYFYFSFTLAYAVDSYHSNTSEMLIAMNLGKQAISFGFGLKLLTWVMESGYAVVMSGIFGGVLLANNLILLIFMIWGKRIRVFMSTTWLARLHSSSIKDVVTH
;
A
#
# COMPACT_ATOMS: atom_id res chain seq x y z
N MET A 1 7.62 -16.42 1.71
CA MET A 1 6.30 -15.85 2.03
C MET A 1 5.31 -16.21 0.92
N ARG A 2 4.12 -16.70 1.29
CA ARG A 2 3.11 -17.23 0.35
C ARG A 2 2.43 -16.06 -0.37
N LEU A 3 3.04 -15.56 -1.45
CA LEU A 3 2.56 -14.40 -2.21
C LEU A 3 1.13 -14.59 -2.76
N GLY A 4 0.69 -15.84 -2.95
CA GLY A 4 -0.66 -16.18 -3.40
C GLY A 4 -1.78 -15.75 -2.44
N VAL A 5 -1.51 -15.52 -1.15
CA VAL A 5 -2.53 -15.07 -0.19
C VAL A 5 -2.90 -13.59 -0.40
N MET A 6 -2.08 -12.82 -1.13
CA MET A 6 -2.35 -11.41 -1.43
C MET A 6 -3.23 -11.22 -2.67
N LEU A 7 -3.38 -12.25 -3.52
CA LEU A 7 -4.16 -12.18 -4.76
C LEU A 7 -5.64 -11.81 -4.55
N PRO A 8 -6.36 -12.34 -3.54
CA PRO A 8 -7.75 -11.93 -3.29
C PRO A 8 -7.84 -10.46 -2.88
N ALA A 9 -6.95 -10.02 -1.97
CA ALA A 9 -6.91 -8.63 -1.50
C ALA A 9 -6.61 -7.63 -2.63
N MET A 10 -5.87 -8.08 -3.65
CA MET A 10 -5.51 -7.31 -4.83
C MET A 10 -6.72 -6.83 -5.65
N LEU A 11 -7.77 -7.64 -5.73
CA LEU A 11 -9.00 -7.30 -6.46
C LEU A 11 -10.06 -6.68 -5.56
N ILE A 12 -10.11 -7.11 -4.29
CA ILE A 12 -11.10 -6.63 -3.30
C ILE A 12 -10.92 -5.14 -3.00
N GLY A 13 -9.68 -4.66 -2.88
CA GLY A 13 -9.41 -3.24 -2.60
C GLY A 13 -9.94 -2.29 -3.68
N PRO A 14 -9.53 -2.46 -4.96
CA PRO A 14 -10.05 -1.66 -6.07
C PRO A 14 -11.56 -1.82 -6.28
N ALA A 15 -12.12 -3.02 -6.10
CA ALA A 15 -13.56 -3.22 -6.21
C ALA A 15 -14.32 -2.43 -5.14
N GLY A 16 -13.81 -2.37 -3.91
CA GLY A 16 -14.41 -1.60 -2.82
C GLY A 16 -14.45 -0.09 -3.09
N ILE A 17 -13.34 0.48 -3.57
CA ILE A 17 -13.25 1.93 -3.81
C ILE A 17 -14.06 2.36 -5.04
N ILE A 18 -14.13 1.50 -6.05
CA ILE A 18 -14.99 1.70 -7.22
C ILE A 18 -16.45 1.69 -6.81
N LEU A 19 -16.86 0.71 -5.99
CA LEU A 19 -18.22 0.64 -5.46
C LEU A 19 -18.56 1.90 -4.65
N TYR A 20 -17.64 2.35 -3.78
CA TYR A 20 -17.83 3.55 -2.97
C TYR A 20 -18.05 4.80 -3.83
N GLY A 21 -17.23 5.03 -4.86
CA GLY A 21 -17.38 6.22 -5.71
C GLY A 21 -18.63 6.19 -6.59
N ILE A 22 -19.08 5.02 -7.05
CA ILE A 22 -20.34 4.89 -7.83
C ILE A 22 -21.56 5.15 -6.93
N VAL A 23 -21.54 4.61 -5.70
CA VAL A 23 -22.61 4.83 -4.71
C VAL A 23 -22.69 6.31 -4.33
N ALA A 24 -21.54 6.97 -4.20
CA ALA A 24 -21.43 8.41 -3.94
C ALA A 24 -22.04 9.28 -5.06
N GLU A 25 -21.78 8.94 -6.32
CA GLU A 25 -22.32 9.70 -7.45
C GLU A 25 -23.82 9.43 -7.67
N LYS A 26 -24.25 8.17 -7.59
CA LYS A 26 -25.64 7.78 -7.86
C LYS A 26 -26.56 7.92 -6.64
N SER A 27 -26.04 8.39 -5.50
CA SER A 27 -26.78 8.51 -4.23
C SER A 27 -27.55 7.24 -3.87
N LEU A 28 -26.88 6.08 -4.03
CA LEU A 28 -27.49 4.77 -3.75
C LEU A 28 -27.67 4.54 -2.24
N HIS A 29 -28.35 3.45 -1.89
CA HIS A 29 -28.67 3.12 -0.49
C HIS A 29 -27.42 3.15 0.40
N TRP A 30 -27.55 3.79 1.56
CA TRP A 30 -26.42 4.10 2.45
C TRP A 30 -25.57 2.90 2.88
N VAL A 31 -26.17 1.70 2.92
CA VAL A 31 -25.49 0.44 3.28
C VAL A 31 -24.34 0.13 2.31
N LEU A 32 -24.47 0.50 1.03
CA LEU A 32 -23.41 0.24 0.05
C LEU A 32 -22.15 1.07 0.30
N TYR A 33 -22.24 2.22 0.97
CA TYR A 33 -21.03 2.95 1.41
C TYR A 33 -20.23 2.15 2.42
N PHE A 34 -20.92 1.52 3.38
CA PHE A 34 -20.27 0.67 4.38
C PHE A 34 -19.67 -0.59 3.77
N VAL A 35 -20.34 -1.18 2.78
CA VAL A 35 -19.82 -2.35 2.07
C VAL A 35 -18.58 -1.97 1.23
N GLY A 36 -18.65 -0.91 0.41
CA GLY A 36 -17.53 -0.46 -0.42
C GLY A 36 -16.33 0.01 0.42
N GLY A 37 -16.60 0.82 1.45
CA GLY A 37 -15.58 1.25 2.41
C GLY A 37 -14.98 0.07 3.16
N GLY A 38 -15.81 -0.86 3.67
CA GLY A 38 -15.37 -2.04 4.40
C GLY A 38 -14.45 -2.96 3.58
N LEU A 39 -14.77 -3.22 2.31
CA LEU A 39 -13.92 -3.97 1.40
C LEU A 39 -12.57 -3.27 1.17
N SER A 40 -12.58 -1.95 1.00
CA SER A 40 -11.36 -1.15 0.82
C SER A 40 -10.48 -1.17 2.07
N TYR A 41 -11.07 -1.00 3.26
CA TYR A 41 -10.35 -1.06 4.53
C TYR A 41 -9.80 -2.45 4.80
N PHE A 42 -10.57 -3.50 4.55
CA PHE A 42 -10.11 -4.88 4.69
C PHE A 42 -8.85 -5.12 3.86
N ALA A 43 -8.85 -4.75 2.58
CA ALA A 43 -7.68 -4.87 1.73
C ALA A 43 -6.49 -4.02 2.25
N ALA A 44 -6.74 -2.78 2.66
CA ALA A 44 -5.70 -1.89 3.18
C ALA A 44 -5.04 -2.44 4.46
N TYR A 45 -5.83 -2.95 5.42
CA TYR A 45 -5.31 -3.56 6.63
C TYR A 45 -4.54 -4.84 6.33
N PHE A 46 -5.05 -5.66 5.41
CA PHE A 46 -4.36 -6.87 4.98
C PHE A 46 -2.96 -6.53 4.44
N TYR A 47 -2.84 -5.58 3.50
CA TYR A 47 -1.54 -5.15 3.00
C TYR A 47 -0.64 -4.56 4.08
N PHE A 48 -1.18 -3.69 4.93
CA PHE A 48 -0.42 -3.05 5.99
C PHE A 48 0.19 -4.09 6.95
N SER A 49 -0.59 -5.07 7.41
CA SER A 49 -0.10 -6.11 8.33
C SER A 49 1.02 -6.96 7.72
N PHE A 50 0.92 -7.34 6.45
CA PHE A 50 1.97 -8.11 5.77
C PHE A 50 3.23 -7.28 5.54
N THR A 51 3.10 -6.04 5.07
CA THR A 51 4.24 -5.13 4.88
C THR A 51 4.93 -4.85 6.22
N LEU A 52 4.16 -4.63 7.28
CA LEU A 52 4.67 -4.40 8.62
C LEU A 52 5.45 -5.61 9.13
N ALA A 53 4.89 -6.82 9.03
CA ALA A 53 5.57 -8.05 9.43
C ALA A 53 6.89 -8.23 8.67
N TYR A 54 6.87 -8.02 7.34
CA TYR A 54 8.08 -8.10 6.53
C TYR A 54 9.15 -7.06 6.90
N ALA A 55 8.73 -5.83 7.19
CA ALA A 55 9.63 -4.76 7.59
C ALA A 55 10.29 -5.06 8.95
N VAL A 56 9.51 -5.57 9.91
CA VAL A 56 10.00 -6.01 11.23
C VAL A 56 10.99 -7.18 11.09
N ASP A 57 10.68 -8.17 10.25
CA ASP A 57 11.57 -9.31 9.99
C ASP A 57 12.89 -8.90 9.30
N SER A 58 12.92 -7.78 8.57
CA SER A 58 14.10 -7.33 7.83
C SER A 58 15.04 -6.43 8.64
N TYR A 59 14.52 -5.74 9.67
CA TYR A 59 15.27 -4.78 10.48
C TYR A 59 15.21 -5.16 11.97
N HIS A 60 16.11 -6.06 12.39
CA HIS A 60 16.16 -6.56 13.77
C HIS A 60 16.73 -5.58 14.81
N SER A 61 17.57 -4.61 14.42
CA SER A 61 18.25 -3.71 15.39
C SER A 61 17.57 -2.36 15.61
N ASN A 62 16.73 -1.88 14.67
CA ASN A 62 16.17 -0.52 14.69
C ASN A 62 14.66 -0.49 14.36
N THR A 63 13.91 -1.52 14.78
CA THR A 63 12.48 -1.66 14.45
C THR A 63 11.66 -0.43 14.84
N SER A 64 11.91 0.15 16.03
CA SER A 64 11.15 1.31 16.54
C SER A 64 11.30 2.55 15.66
N GLU A 65 12.52 2.91 15.24
CA GLU A 65 12.78 4.08 14.39
C GLU A 65 12.17 3.93 12.99
N MET A 66 12.27 2.72 12.42
CA MET A 66 11.63 2.39 11.14
C MET A 66 10.11 2.54 11.22
N LEU A 67 9.49 2.05 12.31
CA LEU A 67 8.05 2.16 12.52
C LEU A 67 7.60 3.62 12.68
N ILE A 68 8.39 4.45 13.37
CA ILE A 68 8.12 5.88 13.49
C ILE A 68 8.15 6.54 12.11
N ALA A 69 9.21 6.30 11.33
CA ALA A 69 9.36 6.88 10.00
C ALA A 69 8.23 6.46 9.04
N MET A 70 7.83 5.17 9.04
CA MET A 70 6.71 4.67 8.24
C MET A 70 5.38 5.35 8.60
N ASN A 71 5.06 5.41 9.90
CA ASN A 71 3.80 5.99 10.35
C ASN A 71 3.77 7.51 10.10
N LEU A 72 4.89 8.20 10.32
CA LEU A 72 5.01 9.62 10.02
C LEU A 72 4.79 9.90 8.53
N GLY A 73 5.43 9.14 7.64
CA GLY A 73 5.24 9.29 6.20
C GLY A 73 3.78 9.07 5.77
N LYS A 74 3.13 8.02 6.30
CA LYS A 74 1.71 7.73 6.04
C LYS A 74 0.81 8.89 6.48
N GLN A 75 1.00 9.40 7.70
CA GLN A 75 0.18 10.48 8.24
C GLN A 75 0.43 11.82 7.52
N ALA A 76 1.67 12.09 7.11
CA ALA A 76 2.00 13.28 6.34
C ALA A 76 1.29 13.31 4.98
N ILE A 77 1.27 12.17 4.27
CA ILE A 77 0.52 12.04 3.00
C ILE A 77 -0.98 12.23 3.26
N SER A 78 -1.53 11.56 4.29
CA SER A 78 -2.94 11.70 4.65
C SER A 78 -3.32 13.14 4.99
N PHE A 79 -2.44 13.87 5.69
CA PHE A 79 -2.63 15.27 6.02
C PHE A 79 -2.62 16.15 4.76
N GLY A 80 -1.65 15.93 3.86
CA GLY A 80 -1.57 16.65 2.59
C GLY A 80 -2.83 16.49 1.73
N PHE A 81 -3.36 15.27 1.63
CA PHE A 81 -4.62 15.03 0.94
C PHE A 81 -5.79 15.72 1.65
N GLY A 82 -5.85 15.69 2.99
CA GLY A 82 -6.91 16.31 3.77
C GLY A 82 -7.18 17.79 3.45
N LEU A 83 -6.18 18.54 2.98
CA LEU A 83 -6.30 19.97 2.66
C LEU A 83 -7.04 20.27 1.36
N LYS A 84 -6.87 19.45 0.32
CA LYS A 84 -7.39 19.74 -1.04
C LYS A 84 -8.31 18.66 -1.60
N LEU A 85 -8.35 17.48 -0.99
CA LEU A 85 -9.10 16.35 -1.53
C LEU A 85 -10.60 16.64 -1.58
N LEU A 86 -11.17 17.29 -0.55
CA LEU A 86 -12.60 17.62 -0.56
C LEU A 86 -12.95 18.59 -1.69
N THR A 87 -12.17 19.67 -1.84
CA THR A 87 -12.37 20.65 -2.92
C THR A 87 -12.28 19.99 -4.30
N TRP A 88 -11.29 19.11 -4.49
CA TRP A 88 -11.11 18.37 -5.74
C TRP A 88 -12.29 17.46 -6.06
N VAL A 89 -12.81 16.75 -5.05
CA VAL A 89 -13.99 15.89 -5.19
C VAL A 89 -15.24 16.70 -5.52
N MET A 90 -15.40 17.89 -4.94
CA MET A 90 -16.52 18.79 -5.24
C MET A 90 -16.46 19.34 -6.67
N GLU A 91 -15.26 19.57 -7.23
CA GLU A 91 -15.07 20.08 -8.60
C GLU A 91 -15.20 18.98 -9.66
N SER A 92 -14.61 17.79 -9.42
CA SER A 92 -14.50 16.71 -10.43
C SER A 92 -15.54 15.59 -10.27
N GLY A 93 -16.25 15.53 -9.13
CA GLY A 93 -17.22 14.50 -8.82
C GLY A 93 -16.63 13.25 -8.16
N TYR A 94 -17.42 12.61 -7.30
CA TYR A 94 -16.99 11.48 -6.49
C TYR A 94 -16.58 10.25 -7.32
N ALA A 95 -17.30 9.91 -8.40
CA ALA A 95 -16.96 8.74 -9.20
C ALA A 95 -15.64 8.92 -9.98
N VAL A 96 -15.40 10.11 -10.54
CA VAL A 96 -14.17 10.40 -11.28
C VAL A 96 -12.97 10.32 -10.34
N VAL A 97 -13.05 10.97 -9.18
CA VAL A 97 -11.94 11.02 -8.23
C VAL A 97 -11.75 9.67 -7.53
N MET A 98 -12.79 9.11 -6.91
CA MET A 98 -12.68 7.88 -6.10
C MET A 98 -12.61 6.61 -6.95
N SER A 99 -13.55 6.40 -7.86
CA SER A 99 -13.59 5.18 -8.69
C SER A 99 -12.59 5.22 -9.83
N GLY A 100 -12.42 6.39 -10.47
CA GLY A 100 -11.49 6.57 -11.58
C GLY A 100 -10.04 6.67 -11.13
N ILE A 101 -9.69 7.77 -10.47
CA ILE A 101 -8.28 8.10 -10.19
C ILE A 101 -7.74 7.26 -9.03
N PHE A 102 -8.38 7.29 -7.86
CA PHE A 102 -7.92 6.50 -6.72
C PHE A 102 -8.07 5.00 -6.96
N GLY A 103 -9.17 4.55 -7.57
CA GLY A 103 -9.35 3.17 -7.99
C GLY A 103 -8.30 2.70 -8.99
N GLY A 104 -7.98 3.52 -10.00
CA GLY A 104 -6.95 3.23 -10.98
C GLY A 104 -5.54 3.16 -10.37
N VAL A 105 -5.16 4.14 -9.53
CA VAL A 105 -3.87 4.15 -8.84
C VAL A 105 -3.74 2.96 -7.90
N LEU A 106 -4.80 2.63 -7.15
CA LEU A 106 -4.83 1.49 -6.25
C LEU A 106 -4.69 0.18 -7.04
N LEU A 107 -5.38 0.03 -8.17
CA LEU A 107 -5.28 -1.14 -9.03
C LEU A 107 -3.88 -1.25 -9.65
N ALA A 108 -3.29 -0.14 -10.11
CA ALA A 108 -1.92 -0.12 -10.63
C ALA A 108 -0.90 -0.52 -9.56
N ASN A 109 -1.02 0.02 -8.34
CA ASN A 109 -0.16 -0.35 -7.21
C ASN A 109 -0.27 -1.86 -6.89
N ASN A 110 -1.50 -2.37 -6.87
CA ASN A 110 -1.79 -3.78 -6.68
C ASN A 110 -1.19 -4.65 -7.81
N LEU A 111 -1.25 -4.21 -9.06
CA LEU A 111 -0.73 -4.96 -10.22
C LEU A 111 0.80 -5.09 -10.19
N ILE A 112 1.51 -4.17 -9.55
CA ILE A 112 2.95 -4.27 -9.32
C ILE A 112 3.30 -5.55 -8.55
N LEU A 113 2.40 -6.06 -7.70
CA LEU A 113 2.60 -7.34 -7.02
C LEU A 113 2.67 -8.53 -7.99
N LEU A 114 1.90 -8.50 -9.09
CA LEU A 114 1.99 -9.52 -10.14
C LEU A 114 3.33 -9.46 -10.87
N ILE A 115 3.84 -8.26 -11.11
CA ILE A 115 5.19 -8.05 -11.68
C ILE A 115 6.25 -8.67 -10.76
N PHE A 116 6.16 -8.40 -9.45
CA PHE A 116 7.04 -9.02 -8.45
C PHE A 116 6.83 -10.53 -8.31
N MET A 117 5.64 -11.06 -8.58
CA MET A 117 5.39 -12.51 -8.54
C MET A 117 6.07 -13.23 -9.70
N ILE A 118 5.98 -12.68 -10.91
CA ILE A 118 6.52 -13.28 -12.14
C ILE A 118 8.03 -13.07 -12.22
N TRP A 119 8.52 -11.86 -11.90
CA TRP A 119 9.94 -11.50 -12.03
C TRP A 119 10.70 -11.40 -10.71
N GLY A 120 10.08 -11.74 -9.58
CA GLY A 120 10.69 -11.58 -8.25
C GLY A 120 12.03 -12.29 -8.07
N LYS A 121 12.24 -13.44 -8.74
CA LYS A 121 13.56 -14.11 -8.74
C LYS A 121 14.63 -13.28 -9.43
N ARG A 122 14.33 -12.64 -10.58
CA ARG A 122 15.29 -11.79 -11.30
C ARG A 122 15.58 -10.49 -10.54
N ILE A 123 14.56 -9.87 -9.97
CA ILE A 123 14.72 -8.62 -9.20
C ILE A 123 15.55 -8.86 -7.93
N ARG A 124 15.36 -9.99 -7.25
CA ARG A 124 16.12 -10.33 -6.03
C ARG A 124 17.60 -10.58 -6.32
N VAL A 125 17.90 -11.25 -7.45
CA VAL A 125 19.29 -11.44 -7.91
C VAL A 125 19.92 -10.09 -8.31
N PHE A 126 19.16 -9.22 -8.98
CA PHE A 126 19.64 -7.89 -9.38
C PHE A 126 19.89 -6.94 -8.19
N MET A 127 19.02 -6.95 -7.17
CA MET A 127 19.27 -6.15 -5.96
C MET A 127 20.50 -6.62 -5.19
N SER A 128 20.82 -7.93 -5.19
CA SER A 128 22.03 -8.44 -4.53
C SER A 128 23.35 -7.99 -5.18
N THR A 129 23.33 -7.61 -6.45
CA THR A 129 24.51 -7.10 -7.18
C THR A 129 24.59 -5.57 -7.18
N THR A 130 23.62 -4.87 -6.59
CA THR A 130 23.59 -3.40 -6.55
C THR A 130 24.52 -2.84 -5.48
N TRP A 131 25.08 -1.64 -5.72
CA TRP A 131 26.02 -0.93 -4.83
C TRP A 131 25.52 -0.78 -3.37
N LEU A 132 24.20 -0.67 -3.16
CA LEU A 132 23.57 -0.65 -1.82
C LEU A 132 23.81 -1.94 -1.01
N ALA A 133 23.86 -3.12 -1.65
CA ALA A 133 24.18 -4.37 -0.97
C ALA A 133 25.64 -4.42 -0.49
N ARG A 134 26.56 -3.76 -1.22
CA ARG A 134 27.97 -3.63 -0.82
C ARG A 134 28.15 -2.66 0.34
N LEU A 135 27.36 -1.59 0.42
CA LEU A 135 27.35 -0.68 1.55
C LEU A 135 26.76 -1.30 2.83
N HIS A 136 25.72 -2.14 2.71
CA HIS A 136 25.16 -2.81 3.89
C HIS A 136 26.06 -3.92 4.44
N SER A 137 26.98 -4.47 3.62
CA SER A 137 28.01 -5.41 4.06
C SER A 137 29.00 -4.81 5.07
N SER A 138 29.22 -3.48 5.07
CA SER A 138 30.10 -2.86 6.07
C SER A 138 29.40 -2.65 7.42
N SER A 139 28.09 -2.42 7.42
CA SER A 139 27.31 -2.26 8.67
C SER A 139 27.09 -3.57 9.43
N ILE A 140 27.23 -4.73 8.79
CA ILE A 140 27.12 -6.04 9.44
C ILE A 140 28.35 -6.35 10.31
N LYS A 141 29.51 -5.72 10.05
CA LYS A 141 30.74 -5.99 10.82
C LYS A 141 30.72 -5.37 12.22
N ASP A 142 30.01 -4.26 12.41
CA ASP A 142 30.00 -3.54 13.69
C ASP A 142 29.11 -4.19 14.77
N VAL A 143 28.21 -5.10 14.38
CA VAL A 143 27.31 -5.80 15.32
C VAL A 143 27.94 -7.08 15.89
N VAL A 144 29.07 -7.56 15.32
CA VAL A 144 29.72 -8.81 15.76
C VAL A 144 30.87 -8.56 16.74
N THR A 145 31.19 -7.29 17.04
CA THR A 145 32.33 -6.90 17.89
C THR A 145 31.95 -6.28 19.24
N HIS A 146 30.68 -6.38 19.67
CA HIS A 146 30.24 -5.99 21.01
C HIS A 146 29.43 -7.08 21.69
#